data_AF-A0A8W8MR27-F1
#
_entry.id   AF-A0A8W8MR27-F1
#
_cell.length_a   1.000
_cell.length_b   1.000
_cell.length_c   1.000
_cell.angle_alpha   90.00
_cell.angle_beta   90.00
_cell.angle_gamma   90.00
#
_symmetry.space_group_name_H-M   'P 1'
#
loop_
_entity.id
_entity.type
_entity.pdbx_description
1 polymer ?
#
loop_
_entity_poly.entity_id
_entity_poly.type
_entity_poly.pdbx_seq_one_letter_code
_entity_poly.pdbx_strand_id
1 'polypeptide(L)'
;DIQLRGQTLSDLIDSMAAEFNGYDVDDEEEEDPDFSIDPTYQIDLQAYLTEFLQSLSQQACYSTFSSHHNDSEKHVLRTININV
;
A
#
# COMPACT_ATOMS: atom_id res chain seq x y z
N ASP A 1 -9.11 -10.78 -20.52
CA ASP A 1 -9.63 -9.47 -20.08
C ASP A 1 -9.93 -9.51 -18.60
N ILE A 2 -9.11 -8.88 -17.76
CA ILE A 2 -9.41 -8.70 -16.33
C ILE A 2 -9.95 -7.28 -16.18
N GLN A 3 -11.24 -7.19 -15.92
CA GLN A 3 -12.01 -5.96 -15.78
C GLN A 3 -11.62 -5.24 -14.47
N LEU A 4 -10.48 -4.54 -14.45
CA LEU A 4 -9.97 -3.74 -13.31
C LEU A 4 -10.72 -2.40 -13.09
N ARG A 5 -11.91 -2.23 -13.66
CA ARG A 5 -12.71 -1.01 -13.45
C ARG A 5 -13.61 -1.19 -12.23
N GLY A 6 -13.14 -0.73 -11.07
CA GLY A 6 -13.99 -0.54 -9.89
C GLY A 6 -13.43 -1.05 -8.57
N GLN A 7 -12.23 -1.62 -8.54
CA GLN A 7 -11.58 -2.03 -7.29
C GLN A 7 -10.68 -0.89 -6.80
N THR A 8 -10.97 -0.38 -5.61
CA THR A 8 -10.11 0.55 -4.90
C THR A 8 -8.90 -0.18 -4.35
N LEU A 9 -7.85 0.56 -4.01
CA LEU A 9 -6.66 -0.03 -3.39
C LEU A 9 -7.02 -0.73 -2.06
N SER A 10 -8.00 -0.21 -1.33
CA SER A 10 -8.59 -0.88 -0.15
C SER A 10 -9.14 -2.25 -0.48
N ASP A 11 -9.96 -2.38 -1.52
CA ASP A 11 -10.56 -3.67 -1.90
C ASP A 11 -9.49 -4.73 -2.22
N LEU A 12 -8.36 -4.30 -2.80
CA LEU A 12 -7.23 -5.18 -3.07
C LEU A 12 -6.53 -5.60 -1.78
N ILE A 13 -6.26 -4.65 -0.88
CA ILE A 13 -5.59 -4.90 0.41
C ILE A 13 -6.45 -5.80 1.29
N ASP A 14 -7.76 -5.56 1.36
CA ASP A 14 -8.70 -6.36 2.14
C ASP A 14 -8.79 -7.78 1.59
N SER A 15 -8.77 -7.95 0.26
CA SER A 15 -8.77 -9.28 -0.36
C SER A 15 -7.49 -10.07 -0.04
N MET A 16 -6.35 -9.40 0.06
CA MET A 16 -5.08 -10.00 0.43
C MET A 16 -4.99 -10.28 1.93
N ALA A 17 -5.58 -9.42 2.77
CA ALA A 17 -5.62 -9.55 4.22
C ALA A 17 -6.59 -10.65 4.67
N ALA A 18 -7.69 -10.86 3.96
CA ALA A 18 -8.69 -11.90 4.25
C ALA A 18 -8.14 -13.34 4.11
N GLU A 19 -7.00 -13.54 3.43
CA GLU A 19 -6.32 -14.84 3.36
C GLU A 19 -5.51 -15.15 4.65
N PHE A 20 -5.34 -14.17 5.55
CA PHE A 20 -4.62 -14.34 6.81
C PHE A 20 -5.58 -14.80 7.92
N ASN A 21 -5.26 -15.95 8.53
CA ASN A 21 -6.10 -16.64 9.52
C ASN A 21 -6.05 -15.98 10.92
N GLY A 22 -6.39 -14.69 10.96
CA GLY A 22 -6.45 -13.79 12.11
C GLY A 22 -7.02 -12.40 11.77
N TYR A 23 -7.43 -12.16 10.52
CA TYR A 23 -8.22 -11.01 10.09
C TYR A 23 -9.70 -11.40 10.20
N ASP A 24 -10.19 -11.60 11.43
CA ASP A 24 -11.63 -11.79 11.68
C ASP A 24 -12.31 -10.43 11.58
N VAL A 25 -13.20 -10.28 10.59
CA VAL A 25 -14.04 -9.09 10.36
C VAL A 25 -15.24 -9.08 11.32
N ASP A 26 -15.11 -9.69 12.50
CA ASP A 26 -16.16 -9.64 13.53
C ASP A 26 -16.03 -8.32 14.29
N ASP A 27 -16.82 -7.36 13.81
CA ASP A 27 -17.19 -6.07 14.37
C ASP A 27 -17.31 -6.09 15.92
N GLU A 28 -16.27 -5.65 16.62
CA GLU A 28 -16.31 -4.97 17.93
C GLU A 28 -14.88 -4.50 18.32
N GLU A 29 -14.08 -4.03 17.35
CA GLU A 29 -12.89 -3.26 17.72
C GLU A 29 -13.40 -1.93 18.30
N GLU A 30 -13.28 -1.76 19.62
CA GLU A 30 -13.42 -0.45 20.26
C GLU A 30 -12.52 0.52 19.48
N GLU A 31 -13.13 1.39 18.66
CA GLU A 31 -12.43 2.42 17.90
C GLU A 31 -11.51 3.15 18.87
N ASP A 32 -10.20 2.96 18.72
CA ASP A 32 -9.21 3.54 19.61
C ASP A 32 -9.53 5.05 19.75
N PRO A 33 -9.85 5.53 20.96
CA PRO A 33 -10.33 6.90 21.15
C PRO A 33 -9.28 7.94 20.71
N ASP A 34 -8.01 7.54 20.61
CA ASP A 34 -6.92 8.37 20.13
C ASP A 34 -6.63 8.18 18.62
N PHE A 35 -7.31 7.25 17.92
CA PHE A 35 -7.13 7.02 16.47
C PHE A 35 -7.35 8.29 15.67
N SER A 36 -8.40 9.05 15.98
CA SER A 36 -8.71 10.33 15.33
C SER A 36 -7.77 11.49 15.74
N ILE A 37 -7.01 11.30 16.82
CA ILE A 37 -6.08 12.27 17.40
C ILE A 37 -4.65 12.03 16.89
N ASP A 38 -4.37 10.84 16.33
CA ASP A 38 -3.09 10.53 15.72
C ASP A 38 -2.79 11.51 14.58
N PRO A 39 -1.62 12.17 14.56
CA PRO A 39 -1.19 13.04 13.46
C PRO A 39 -1.24 12.36 12.08
N THR A 40 -1.16 11.03 12.04
CA THR A 40 -1.21 10.21 10.83
C THR A 40 -2.62 9.89 10.35
N TYR A 41 -3.66 10.09 11.17
CA TYR A 41 -5.06 9.80 10.81
C TYR A 41 -5.54 10.58 9.58
N GLN A 42 -5.05 11.80 9.40
CA GLN A 42 -5.43 12.67 8.29
C GLN A 42 -4.55 12.50 7.05
N ILE A 43 -3.57 11.60 7.09
CA ILE A 43 -2.66 11.37 5.97
C ILE A 43 -3.40 10.53 4.94
N ASP A 44 -3.46 11.04 3.70
CA ASP A 44 -3.77 10.20 2.55
C ASP A 44 -2.64 9.19 2.36
N LEU A 45 -2.86 7.97 2.83
CA LEU A 45 -1.87 6.90 2.83
C LEU A 45 -1.37 6.60 1.41
N GLN A 46 -2.26 6.63 0.41
CA GLN A 46 -1.89 6.33 -0.97
C GLN A 46 -0.97 7.42 -1.52
N ALA A 47 -1.31 8.70 -1.31
CA ALA A 47 -0.48 9.82 -1.73
C ALA A 47 0.89 9.77 -1.01
N TYR A 48 0.89 9.57 0.30
CA TYR A 48 2.10 9.54 1.11
C TYR A 48 3.05 8.41 0.69
N LEU A 49 2.56 7.18 0.52
CA LEU A 49 3.37 6.06 0.08
C LEU A 49 3.89 6.25 -1.35
N THR A 50 3.08 6.84 -2.23
CA THR A 50 3.50 7.15 -3.60
C THR A 50 4.66 8.13 -3.61
N GLU A 51 4.55 9.25 -2.88
CA GLU A 51 5.60 10.25 -2.76
C GLU A 51 6.87 9.70 -2.10
N PHE A 52 6.70 8.87 -1.06
CA PHE A 52 7.80 8.20 -0.38
C PHE A 52 8.57 7.28 -1.32
N LEU A 53 7.87 6.40 -2.04
CA LEU A 53 8.49 5.46 -2.97
C LEU A 53 9.17 6.20 -4.13
N GLN A 54 8.56 7.26 -4.66
CA GLN A 54 9.17 8.10 -5.69
C GLN A 54 10.46 8.74 -5.18
N SER A 55 10.45 9.31 -3.98
CA SER A 55 11.63 9.91 -3.35
C SER A 55 12.73 8.89 -3.05
N LEU A 56 12.34 7.71 -2.55
CA LEU A 56 13.24 6.60 -2.28
C LEU A 56 13.93 6.12 -3.58
N SER A 57 13.18 6.05 -4.67
CA SER A 57 13.71 5.55 -5.95
C SER A 57 14.84 6.40 -6.54
N GLN A 58 14.89 7.68 -6.17
CA GLN A 58 15.95 8.60 -6.59
C GLN A 58 17.23 8.45 -5.77
N GLN A 59 17.18 7.76 -4.62
CA GLN A 59 18.35 7.56 -3.78
C GLN A 59 19.26 6.49 -4.38
N ALA A 60 20.58 6.71 -4.30
CA ALA A 60 21.57 5.78 -4.85
C ALA A 60 21.47 4.36 -4.26
N CYS A 61 21.03 4.23 -3.01
CA CYS A 61 20.84 2.96 -2.33
C CYS A 61 19.72 2.11 -2.94
N TYR A 62 18.72 2.73 -3.58
CA TYR A 62 17.58 2.02 -4.14
C TYR A 62 17.95 1.05 -5.26
N SER A 63 19.08 1.30 -5.95
CA SER A 63 19.61 0.39 -6.98
C SER A 63 19.89 -1.02 -6.47
N THR A 64 20.25 -1.19 -5.20
CA THR A 64 20.43 -2.52 -4.59
C THR A 64 19.07 -3.15 -4.27
N PHE A 65 18.13 -2.35 -3.73
CA PHE A 65 16.80 -2.82 -3.36
C PHE A 65 15.92 -3.18 -4.56
N SER A 66 16.07 -2.47 -5.69
CA SER A 66 15.27 -2.69 -6.90
C SER A 66 15.39 -4.12 -7.45
N SER A 67 16.56 -4.75 -7.26
CA SER A 67 16.82 -6.12 -7.69
C SER A 67 16.01 -7.18 -6.93
N HIS A 68 15.53 -6.84 -5.73
CA HIS A 68 14.80 -7.77 -4.86
C HIS A 68 13.28 -7.74 -5.04
N HIS A 69 12.76 -6.82 -5.86
CA HIS A 69 11.33 -6.76 -6.13
C HIS A 69 10.85 -7.95 -6.96
N ASN A 70 9.69 -8.49 -6.58
CA ASN A 70 8.97 -9.47 -7.40
C ASN A 70 8.24 -8.77 -8.58
N ASP A 71 7.70 -9.56 -9.51
CA ASP A 71 7.08 -9.02 -10.72
C ASP A 71 5.82 -8.19 -10.45
N SER A 72 5.05 -8.54 -9.41
CA SER A 72 3.88 -7.75 -8.96
C SER A 72 4.28 -6.40 -8.38
N GLU A 73 5.28 -6.34 -7.52
CA GLU A 73 5.81 -5.10 -6.94
C GLU A 73 6.37 -4.19 -8.04
N LYS A 74 7.13 -4.75 -8.99
CA LYS A 74 7.63 -3.99 -10.15
C LYS A 74 6.50 -3.42 -11.00
N HIS A 75 5.39 -4.15 -11.15
CA HIS A 75 4.23 -3.65 -11.87
C HIS A 75 3.60 -2.44 -11.16
N VAL A 76 3.41 -2.53 -9.84
CA VAL A 76 2.87 -1.42 -9.03
C VAL A 76 3.79 -0.21 -9.06
N LEU A 77 5.10 -0.41 -8.91
CA LEU A 77 6.12 0.64 -8.97
C LEU A 77 6.13 1.36 -10.32
N ARG A 78 5.98 0.63 -11.43
CA ARG A 78 5.86 1.23 -12.77
C ARG A 78 4.58 2.04 -12.92
N THR A 79 3.46 1.61 -12.33
CA THR A 79 2.19 2.37 -12.35
C THR A 79 2.32 3.72 -11.65
N ILE A 80 3.19 3.84 -10.63
CA ILE A 80 3.49 5.11 -9.95
C ILE A 80 4.74 5.83 -10.51
N ASN A 81 5.14 5.47 -11.73
CA ASN A 81 6.21 6.10 -12.51
C ASN A 81 7.63 5.93 -11.93
N ILE A 82 7.87 4.83 -11.22
CA ILE A 82 9.19 4.41 -10.73
C ILE A 82 9.74 3.33 -11.67
N ASN A 83 10.92 3.60 -12.23
CA ASN A 83 11.60 2.65 -13.12
C ASN A 83 12.47 1.68 -12.32
N VAL A 84 11.98 0.43 -12.22
CA VAL A 84 12.62 -0.74 -11.60
C VAL A 84 12.71 -1.94 -12.55
#